data_AF-A0A950AV72-F1
#
_entry.id   AF-A0A950AV72-F1
#
_cell.length_a   1.000
_cell.length_b   1.000
_cell.length_c   1.000
_cell.angle_alpha   90.00
_cell.angle_beta   90.00
_cell.angle_gamma   90.00
#
_symmetry.space_group_name_H-M   'P 1'
#
loop_
_entity.id
_entity.type
_entity.pdbx_description
1 polymer ?
#
loop_
_entity_poly.entity_id
_entity_poly.type
_entity_poly.pdbx_seq_one_letter_code
_entity_poly.pdbx_strand_id
1 'polypeptide(L)' 'MLDADDVEASLDVILKDRLVVEDEEEDEEEEEVPDPEERAEGATKVAPKRPDEFVCQSCFLVKHPSQLADSKKMLCRDCV' A
#
# COMPACT_ATOMS: atom_id res chain seq x y z
N MET A 1 -32.89 -4.26 -16.88
CA MET A 1 -31.52 -4.82 -16.99
C MET A 1 -30.65 -3.61 -16.77
N LEU A 2 -29.89 -3.55 -15.68
CA LEU A 2 -29.03 -2.42 -15.39
C LEU A 2 -27.82 -2.63 -16.29
N ASP A 3 -27.67 -1.77 -17.30
CA ASP A 3 -26.57 -1.86 -18.26
C ASP A 3 -25.25 -1.80 -17.50
N ALA A 4 -24.42 -2.84 -17.67
CA ALA A 4 -23.16 -3.02 -16.95
C ALA A 4 -22.06 -2.02 -17.37
N ASP A 5 -22.39 -1.09 -18.27
CA ASP A 5 -21.52 -0.03 -18.78
C ASP A 5 -21.67 1.29 -18.00
N ASP A 6 -22.60 1.40 -17.02
CA ASP A 6 -22.71 2.57 -16.12
C ASP A 6 -21.73 2.48 -14.92
N VAL A 7 -20.54 1.91 -15.16
CA VAL A 7 -19.44 1.79 -14.18
C VAL A 7 -18.14 2.39 -14.73
N GLU A 8 -18.19 3.09 -15.87
CA GLU A 8 -17.00 3.53 -16.58
C GLU A 8 -16.94 5.06 -16.72
N ALA A 9 -16.92 5.76 -15.59
CA ALA A 9 -16.23 7.04 -15.61
C ALA A 9 -14.78 6.75 -15.98
N SER A 10 -14.28 7.35 -17.08
CA SER A 10 -12.89 7.21 -17.49
C SER A 10 -11.99 7.53 -16.31
N LEU A 11 -10.88 6.80 -16.17
CA LEU A 11 -9.94 7.02 -15.08
C LEU A 11 -9.55 8.51 -14.95
N ASP A 12 -9.49 9.20 -16.09
CA ASP A 12 -9.27 10.65 -16.21
C ASP A 12 -10.35 11.51 -15.53
N VAL A 13 -11.62 11.12 -15.60
CA VAL A 13 -12.74 11.84 -14.96
C VAL A 13 -12.67 11.71 -13.45
N ILE A 14 -12.38 10.50 -12.96
CA ILE A 14 -12.27 10.20 -11.51
C ILE A 14 -11.07 10.93 -10.91
N LEU A 15 -9.94 10.94 -11.62
CA LEU A 15 -8.75 11.69 -11.20
C LEU A 15 -9.03 13.18 -11.17
N LYS A 16 -9.72 13.71 -12.18
CA LYS A 16 -10.05 15.14 -12.24
C LYS A 16 -10.96 15.55 -11.09
N ASP A 17 -12.02 14.81 -10.80
CA ASP A 17 -12.97 15.12 -9.71
C ASP A 17 -12.32 15.07 -8.32
N ARG A 18 -11.34 14.19 -8.11
CA ARG A 18 -10.66 14.04 -6.82
C ARG A 18 -9.47 14.99 -6.62
N LEU A 19 -8.90 15.49 -7.71
CA LEU A 19 -7.72 16.35 -7.73
C LEU A 19 -8.05 17.82 -8.02
N VAL A 20 -9.32 18.21 -8.17
CA VAL A 20 -9.72 19.62 -8.20
C VAL A 20 -9.43 20.23 -6.84
N VAL A 21 -8.22 20.76 -6.68
CA VAL A 21 -7.93 21.87 -5.78
C VAL A 21 -8.45 23.10 -6.52
N GLU A 22 -9.27 23.93 -5.85
CA GLU A 22 -9.67 25.23 -6.38
C GLU A 22 -8.41 26.13 -6.47
N ASP A 23 -7.64 26.00 -7.53
CA ASP A 23 -6.71 27.04 -7.97
C ASP A 23 -7.53 28.06 -8.77
N GLU A 24 -8.27 28.89 -8.03
CA GLU A 24 -8.52 30.24 -8.52
C GLU A 24 -7.19 30.98 -8.44
N GLU A 25 -6.88 31.68 -9.53
CA GLU A 25 -5.85 32.72 -9.70
C GLU A 25 -4.62 32.28 -10.53
N GLU A 26 -4.69 32.73 -11.78
CA GLU A 26 -3.62 32.90 -12.75
C GLU A 26 -2.31 33.36 -12.10
N ASP A 27 -1.26 32.52 -12.11
CA ASP A 27 0.10 33.04 -12.18
C ASP A 27 1.03 32.06 -12.91
N GLU A 28 1.74 32.63 -13.87
CA GLU A 28 2.62 31.98 -14.84
C GLU A 28 3.97 31.59 -14.22
N GLU A 29 3.99 30.63 -13.31
CA GLU A 29 5.26 30.03 -12.88
C GLU A 29 5.26 28.55 -13.25
N GLU A 30 6.26 28.18 -14.04
CA GLU A 30 6.63 26.79 -14.36
C GLU A 30 6.67 25.97 -13.06
N GLU A 31 5.53 25.36 -12.71
CA GLU A 31 5.48 24.35 -11.66
C GLU A 31 6.25 23.15 -12.21
N GLU A 32 7.54 23.12 -11.88
CA GLU A 32 8.45 22.02 -12.11
C GLU A 32 7.81 20.78 -11.47
N VAL A 33 7.09 20.03 -12.30
CA VAL A 33 6.48 18.75 -11.92
C VAL A 33 7.64 17.92 -11.34
N PRO A 34 7.66 17.63 -10.03
CA PRO A 34 8.79 16.95 -9.44
C PRO A 34 8.96 15.62 -10.15
N ASP A 35 10.13 15.46 -10.77
CA ASP A 35 10.42 14.34 -11.65
C ASP A 35 10.22 13.02 -10.85
N PRO A 36 9.37 12.10 -11.30
CA PRO A 36 9.04 10.89 -10.56
C PRO A 36 10.22 9.91 -10.44
N GLU A 37 11.34 10.16 -11.12
CA GLU A 37 12.53 9.31 -11.12
C GLU A 37 13.35 9.47 -9.82
N GLU A 38 13.21 10.58 -9.08
CA GLU A 38 13.82 10.74 -7.74
C GLU A 38 13.15 9.89 -6.65
N ARG A 39 11.93 9.38 -6.88
CA ARG A 39 11.25 8.53 -5.88
C ARG A 39 11.84 7.11 -5.81
N ALA A 40 12.71 6.73 -6.75
CA ALA A 40 13.27 5.38 -6.84
C ALA A 40 14.65 5.20 -6.18
N GLU A 41 15.31 6.27 -5.73
CA GLU A 41 16.69 6.19 -5.21
C GLU A 41 16.79 6.12 -3.68
N GLY A 42 15.66 6.02 -2.99
CA GLY A 42 15.55 5.90 -1.54
C GLY A 42 15.43 4.46 -1.05
N ALA A 43 16.40 3.60 -1.36
CA ALA A 43 16.71 2.36 -0.61
C ALA A 43 15.50 1.63 0.05
N THR A 44 14.65 0.96 -0.74
CA THR A 44 13.81 -0.13 -0.18
C THR A 44 14.68 -1.36 0.08
N LYS A 45 15.74 -1.21 0.86
CA LYS A 45 16.50 -2.34 1.40
C LYS A 45 15.54 -3.04 2.35
N VAL A 46 14.94 -4.14 1.89
CA VAL A 46 14.11 -5.00 2.72
C VAL A 46 14.95 -5.35 3.95
N ALA A 47 14.52 -4.85 5.11
CA ALA A 47 15.24 -5.08 6.34
C ALA A 47 15.37 -6.61 6.54
N PRO A 48 16.56 -7.12 6.90
CA PRO A 48 16.72 -8.53 7.15
C PRO A 48 15.72 -8.94 8.24
N LYS A 49 15.15 -10.15 8.09
CA LYS A 49 14.16 -10.69 9.02
C LYS A 49 14.69 -10.53 10.45
N ARG A 50 13.95 -9.79 11.27
CA ARG A 50 14.31 -9.64 12.69
C ARG A 50 14.28 -11.02 13.34
N PRO A 51 15.27 -11.37 14.20
CA PRO A 51 15.32 -12.69 14.84
C PRO A 51 14.09 -12.96 15.71
N ASP A 52 13.41 -11.90 16.16
CA ASP A 52 12.27 -11.95 17.07
C ASP A 52 10.91 -11.89 16.36
N GLU A 53 10.78 -12.47 15.17
CA GLU A 53 9.52 -12.51 14.41
C GLU A 53 9.33 -13.85 13.68
N PHE A 54 8.10 -14.39 13.72
CA PHE A 54 7.72 -15.59 12.96
C PHE A 54 6.41 -15.37 12.19
N VAL A 55 6.25 -16.07 11.07
CA VAL A 55 5.00 -16.08 10.30
C VAL A 55 4.21 -17.32 10.68
N CYS A 56 2.95 -17.15 11.09
CA CYS A 56 2.08 -18.28 11.39
C CYS A 56 1.63 -18.98 10.10
N GLN A 57 1.76 -20.31 10.02
CA GLN A 57 1.35 -21.07 8.82
C GLN A 57 -0.17 -21.21 8.64
N SER A 58 -0.97 -20.86 9.65
CA SER A 58 -2.44 -20.92 9.56
C SER A 58 -3.05 -19.57 9.17
N CYS A 59 -2.68 -18.48 9.84
CA CYS A 59 -3.24 -17.15 9.56
C CYS A 59 -2.34 -16.23 8.72
N PHE A 60 -1.12 -16.66 8.37
CA PHE A 60 -0.14 -15.94 7.56
C PHE A 60 0.31 -14.57 8.11
N LEU A 61 -0.03 -14.27 9.37
CA LEU A 61 0.40 -13.04 10.03
C LEU A 61 1.81 -13.18 10.64
N VAL A 62 2.58 -12.10 10.60
CA VAL A 62 3.83 -11.95 11.36
C VAL A 62 3.49 -11.72 12.83
N LYS A 63 4.06 -12.54 13.72
CA LYS A 63 3.82 -12.52 15.15
C LYS A 63 5.15 -12.49 15.91
N HIS A 64 5.09 -12.01 17.15
CA HIS A 64 6.20 -12.06 18.10
C HIS A 64 6.39 -13.50 18.64
N PRO A 65 7.62 -13.98 18.92
CA PRO A 65 7.90 -15.30 19.48
C PRO A 65 7.09 -15.65 20.74
N SER A 66 6.69 -14.66 21.53
CA SER A 66 5.80 -14.85 22.68
C SER A 66 4.42 -15.42 22.33
N GLN A 67 4.00 -15.28 21.07
CA GLN A 67 2.75 -15.81 20.54
C GLN A 67 2.92 -17.18 19.87
N LEU A 68 4.15 -17.73 19.81
CA LEU A 68 4.41 -19.06 19.25
C LEU A 68 3.86 -20.14 20.20
N ALA A 69 2.94 -20.95 19.69
CA ALA A 69 2.31 -22.04 20.45
C ALA A 69 2.82 -23.42 20.00
N ASP A 70 2.98 -23.63 18.69
CA ASP A 70 3.57 -24.86 18.13
C ASP A 70 4.79 -24.49 17.28
N SER A 71 5.99 -24.82 17.76
CA SER A 71 7.25 -24.57 17.06
C SER A 71 7.52 -25.52 15.89
N LYS A 72 6.88 -26.71 15.87
CA LYS A 72 7.01 -27.65 14.75
C LYS A 72 6.14 -27.23 13.57
N LYS A 73 4.93 -26.75 13.86
CA LYS A 73 3.97 -26.30 12.83
C LYS A 73 4.02 -24.80 12.56
N MET A 74 4.80 -24.03 13.32
CA MET A 74 4.86 -22.57 13.26
C MET A 74 3.46 -21.95 13.39
N LEU A 75 2.74 -22.30 14.44
CA LEU A 75 1.39 -21.81 14.72
C LEU A 75 1.37 -20.83 15.90
N CYS A 76 0.57 -19.77 15.79
CA CYS A 76 0.35 -18.84 16.89
C CYS A 76 -0.73 -19.36 17.86
N ARG A 77 -0.80 -18.79 19.07
CA ARG A 77 -1.75 -19.17 20.13
C ARG A 77 -3.22 -19.19 19.70
N ASP A 78 -3.60 -18.36 18.73
CA ASP A 78 -4.97 -18.27 18.23
C ASP A 78 -5.31 -19.31 17.14
N CYS A 79 -4.30 -20.00 16.60
CA CYS A 79 -4.45 -20.94 15.47
C CYS A 79 -4.11 -22.39 15.81
N VAL A 80 -3.81 -22.69 17.07
CA VAL A 80 -3.58 -24.06 17.57
C VAL A 80 -4.89 -24.68 18.04
#